data_AF-A0AAW0K850-F1
#
_entry.id   AF-A0AAW0K850-F1
#
_cell.length_a   1.000
_cell.length_b   1.000
_cell.length_c   1.000
_cell.angle_alpha   90.00
_cell.angle_beta   90.00
_cell.angle_gamma   90.00
#
_symmetry.space_group_name_H-M   'P 1'
#
loop_
_entity.id
_entity.type
_entity.pdbx_description
1 polymer ?
#
loop_
_entity_poly.entity_id
_entity_poly.type
_entity_poly.pdbx_seq_one_letter_code
_entity_poly.pdbx_strand_id
1 'polypeptide(L)' 'MPEEVKKHKKAVVFCLSEDKNIILEEGKDILGGDVRQTVDNPCTSFVKMLPVKDCCYALYKATYQIKEGK' A
#
# COMPACT_ATOMS: atom_id res chain seq x y z
N MET A 1 6.31 12.93 -11.45
CA MET A 1 4.89 12.65 -11.17
C MET A 1 4.21 13.96 -10.76
N PRO A 2 2.99 14.25 -11.23
CA PRO A 2 2.20 15.39 -10.77
C PRO A 2 2.05 15.38 -9.24
N GLU A 3 1.97 16.54 -8.60
CA GLU A 3 1.91 16.63 -7.12
C GLU A 3 0.70 15.88 -6.54
N GLU A 4 -0.44 15.91 -7.23
CA GLU A 4 -1.63 15.14 -6.83
C GLU A 4 -1.38 13.63 -6.82
N VAL A 5 -0.64 13.13 -7.81
CA VAL A 5 -0.31 11.70 -7.91
C VAL A 5 0.63 11.25 -6.82
N LYS A 6 1.48 12.15 -6.29
CA LYS A 6 2.36 11.85 -5.16
C LYS A 6 1.58 11.63 -3.86
N LYS A 7 0.43 12.30 -3.70
CA LYS A 7 -0.45 12.17 -2.52
C LYS A 7 -1.37 10.94 -2.58
N HIS A 8 -1.45 10.26 -3.73
CA HIS A 8 -2.25 9.05 -3.85
C HIS A 8 -1.64 7.90 -3.06
N LYS A 9 -2.50 7.11 -2.40
CA LYS A 9 -2.10 5.89 -1.70
C LYS A 9 -1.68 4.81 -2.71
N LYS A 10 -0.44 4.34 -2.60
CA LYS A 10 0.10 3.17 -3.31
C LYS A 10 -0.34 1.88 -2.63
N ALA A 11 -0.33 1.88 -1.30
CA ALA A 11 -0.75 0.77 -0.48
C ALA A 11 -1.37 1.27 0.83
N VAL A 12 -2.35 0.55 1.36
CA VAL A 12 -2.95 0.79 2.69
C VAL A 12 -3.32 -0.51 3.37
N VAL A 13 -3.21 -0.52 4.69
CA VAL A 13 -3.70 -1.61 5.55
C VAL A 13 -4.86 -1.09 6.41
N PHE A 14 -5.85 -1.95 6.62
CA PHE A 14 -7.01 -1.72 7.47
C PHE A 14 -7.09 -2.83 8.52
N CYS A 15 -7.56 -2.47 9.71
CA CYS A 15 -7.81 -3.39 10.82
C CYS A 15 -9.28 -3.31 11.26
N LEU A 16 -9.68 -4.22 12.15
CA LEU A 16 -10.99 -4.15 12.80
C LEU A 16 -10.87 -3.30 14.07
N SER A 17 -11.81 -2.37 14.26
CA SER A 17 -12.00 -1.70 15.54
C SER A 17 -12.58 -2.67 16.59
N GLU A 18 -12.63 -2.25 17.85
CA GLU A 18 -13.29 -3.00 18.92
C GLU A 18 -14.77 -3.31 18.59
N ASP A 19 -15.45 -2.35 17.96
CA ASP A 19 -16.82 -2.50 17.45
C ASP A 19 -16.93 -3.30 16.13
N LYS A 20 -15.85 -3.95 15.70
CA LYS A 20 -15.76 -4.76 14.46
C LYS A 20 -16.02 -3.97 13.18
N ASN A 21 -15.77 -2.66 13.18
CA ASN A 21 -15.78 -1.85 11.96
C ASN A 21 -14.42 -1.92 11.25
N ILE A 22 -14.40 -1.87 9.93
CA ILE A 22 -13.15 -1.79 9.16
C ILE A 22 -12.65 -0.34 9.21
N ILE A 23 -11.48 -0.14 9.82
CA ILE A 23 -10.85 1.18 9.97
C ILE A 23 -9.45 1.17 9.34
N LEU A 24 -8.96 2.33 8.94
CA LEU A 24 -7.59 2.47 8.44
C LEU A 24 -6.60 2.27 9.59
N GLU A 25 -5.58 1.44 9.38
CA GLU A 25 -4.53 1.26 10.37
C GLU A 25 -3.52 2.41 10.28
N GLU A 26 -3.36 3.16 11.36
CA GLU A 26 -2.53 4.38 11.39
C GLU A 26 -1.06 4.04 11.09
N GLY A 27 -0.43 4.84 10.22
CA GLY A 27 0.97 4.67 9.83
C GLY A 27 1.26 3.47 8.92
N LYS A 28 0.23 2.72 8.50
CA LYS A 28 0.37 1.57 7.59
C LYS A 28 -0.12 1.88 6.19
N ASP A 29 0.42 2.95 5.62
CA ASP A 29 0.21 3.33 4.23
C ASP A 29 1.51 3.72 3.54
N ILE A 30 1.51 3.59 2.21
CA ILE A 30 2.62 3.99 1.34
C ILE A 30 2.06 4.97 0.33
N LEU A 31 2.67 6.15 0.20
CA LEU A 31 2.26 7.13 -0.80
C LEU A 31 2.93 6.84 -2.15
N GLY A 32 2.26 7.24 -3.23
CA GLY A 32 2.81 7.13 -4.58
C GLY A 32 4.08 7.96 -4.77
N GLY A 33 4.22 9.05 -4.03
CA GLY A 33 5.41 9.90 -4.01
C GLY A 33 6.65 9.24 -3.40
N ASP A 34 6.46 8.32 -2.45
CA ASP A 34 7.57 7.65 -1.75
C ASP A 34 8.25 6.58 -2.62
N VAL A 35 7.53 6.07 -3.62
CA VAL A 35 8.01 5.02 -4.53
C VAL A 35 9.17 5.56 -5.37
N ARG A 36 10.34 4.94 -5.24
CA ARG A 36 11.64 5.34 -5.81
C ARG A 36 12.32 6.56 -5.17
N GLN A 37 11.74 7.14 -4.11
CA GLN A 37 12.42 8.17 -3.31
C GLN A 37 12.97 7.57 -2.01
N THR A 38 12.09 6.95 -1.23
CA THR A 38 12.41 6.28 0.04
C THR A 38 12.03 4.81 0.01
N VAL A 39 11.15 4.40 -0.92
CA VAL A 39 10.68 3.03 -1.09
C VAL A 39 11.13 2.48 -2.44
N ASP A 40 12.21 1.69 -2.45
CA ASP A 40 12.73 1.05 -3.67
C ASP A 40 11.78 -0.01 -4.23
N ASN A 41 11.34 -0.95 -3.37
CA ASN A 41 10.39 -1.99 -3.73
C ASN A 41 9.09 -1.85 -2.93
N PRO A 42 8.03 -1.27 -3.54
CA PRO A 42 6.77 -1.03 -2.83
C PRO A 42 6.07 -2.31 -2.40
N CYS A 43 6.25 -3.43 -3.11
CA CYS A 43 5.67 -4.71 -2.73
C CYS A 43 6.34 -5.27 -1.48
N THR A 44 7.68 -5.26 -1.44
CA THR A 44 8.44 -5.72 -0.26
C THR A 44 8.16 -4.85 0.96
N SER A 45 8.15 -3.52 0.80
CA SER A 45 7.82 -2.60 1.91
C SER A 45 6.39 -2.83 2.42
N PHE A 46 5.44 -3.07 1.51
CA PHE A 46 4.06 -3.37 1.90
C PHE A 46 3.95 -4.70 2.68
N VAL A 47 4.63 -5.76 2.23
CA VAL A 47 4.65 -7.05 2.96
C VAL A 47 5.22 -6.89 4.37
N LYS A 48 6.24 -6.04 4.54
CA LYS A 48 6.81 -5.73 5.87
C LYS A 48 5.85 -4.97 6.80
N MET A 49 4.84 -4.29 6.26
CA MET A 49 3.81 -3.61 7.05
C MET A 49 2.70 -4.56 7.54
N LEU A 50 2.53 -5.70 6.87
CA LEU A 50 1.49 -6.66 7.23
C LEU A 50 1.76 -7.26 8.62
N PRO A 51 0.73 -7.39 9.47
CA PRO A 51 0.89 -8.04 10.77
C PRO A 51 1.29 -9.50 10.60
N VAL A 52 2.23 -9.97 11.43
CA VAL A 52 2.73 -11.35 11.38
C VAL A 52 1.75 -12.34 12.02
N LYS A 53 0.98 -11.89 13.01
CA LYS A 53 0.15 -12.74 13.87
C LYS A 53 -1.34 -12.40 13.84
N ASP A 54 -1.74 -11.42 13.03
CA ASP A 54 -3.13 -10.95 12.96
C ASP A 54 -3.62 -10.91 11.51
N CYS A 55 -4.93 -10.84 11.34
CA CYS A 55 -5.58 -10.63 10.05
C CYS A 55 -5.81 -9.13 9.80
N CYS A 56 -5.62 -8.70 8.56
CA CYS A 56 -5.92 -7.34 8.13
C CYS A 56 -6.53 -7.36 6.73
N TYR A 57 -7.25 -6.30 6.38
CA TYR A 57 -7.62 -6.02 5.00
C TYR A 57 -6.59 -5.07 4.41
N ALA A 58 -6.32 -5.20 3.11
CA ALA A 58 -5.32 -4.33 2.51
C ALA A 58 -5.66 -4.06 1.05
N LEU A 59 -5.36 -2.84 0.59
CA LEU A 59 -5.49 -2.45 -0.81
C LEU A 59 -4.11 -2.06 -1.32
N TYR A 60 -3.74 -2.63 -2.46
CA TYR A 60 -2.47 -2.37 -3.12
C TYR A 60 -2.70 -2.02 -4.58
N LYS A 61 -2.24 -0.83 -4.99
CA LYS A 61 -2.31 -0.38 -6.38
C LYS A 61 -1.15 -0.99 -7.17
N ALA A 62 -1.34 -2.22 -7.64
CA ALA A 62 -0.39 -2.88 -8.53
C ALA A 62 -0.25 -2.11 -9.86
N THR A 63 0.96 -2.07 -10.38
CA THR A 63 1.26 -1.53 -11.70
C THR A 63 2.17 -2.54 -12.37
N TYR A 64 1.67 -3.23 -13.38
CA TYR A 64 2.42 -4.21 -14.13
C TYR A 64 2.43 -3.78 -15.59
N GLN A 65 3.56 -3.99 -16.25
CA GLN A 65 3.68 -3.80 -17.68
C GLN A 65 3.53 -5.17 -18.33
N ILE A 66 2.54 -5.30 -19.21
CA ILE A 66 2.48 -6.45 -20.11
C ILE A 66 3.40 -6.16 -21.31
N LYS A 67 4.12 -7.18 -21.78
CA LYS A 67 4.76 -7.10 -23.08
C LYS A 67 3.70 -7.49 -24.11
N GLU A 68 3.40 -6.60 -25.05
CA GLU A 68 2.62 -7.00 -26.23
C GLU A 68 3.44 -8.03 -27.02
N GLY A 69 2.84 -9.18 -27.29
CA GLY A 69 3.42 -10.21 -28.13
C GLY A 69 3.50 -9.74 -29.58
N LYS A 70 4.50 -10.22 -30.32
CA LYS A 70 4.61 -10.02 -31.77
C LYS A 70 3.48 -10.75 -32.51
#